data_AF-A0A6A6VT34-F1
#
_entry.id   AF-A0A6A6VT34-F1
#
_cell.length_a   1.000
_cell.length_b   1.000
_cell.length_c   1.000
_cell.angle_alpha   90.00
_cell.angle_beta   90.00
_cell.angle_gamma   90.00
#
_symmetry.space_group_name_H-M   'P 1'
#
loop_
_entity.id
_entity.type
_entity.pdbx_description
1 polymer ?
#
loop_
_entity_poly.entity_id
_entity_poly.type
_entity_poly.pdbx_seq_one_letter_code
_entity_poly.pdbx_strand_id
1 'polypeptide(L)'
;MPTQMKPLKGPAKTNSRDTNLPTRHNLGMHLPRLSFKPARSSRNRTEGQGLATGSNTGDSQLSDCPAPSTAVRARFPSENTTISAGAAIFHIASKRVVLCYHTRDKYYFLPKGRKNSGESLERTAVREAWEESGYRARLIGGAWPHKQTHADDCTDDDQDFGIIKQDGHDIVVKWSLDAVWTELIPLHPSRPQAQYILFWYIAETLPPNLQHELDTQSSDKKVYKHAKPMSHSLTIEERIAMEPEKYNPPRMEHTGVDSEEAWYTAVLVDIQKAQELLLDETSVDVVKKGWRGICERREMEDKSGMSHVLSNVQQ
;
A
#
# COMPACT_ATOMS: atom_id res chain seq x y z
N MET A 1 -52.57 52.28 -35.68
CA MET A 1 -52.33 51.97 -34.25
C MET A 1 -52.56 50.47 -34.08
N PRO A 2 -51.54 49.71 -33.66
CA PRO A 2 -51.43 48.28 -34.00
C PRO A 2 -52.05 47.37 -32.93
N THR A 3 -52.65 46.27 -33.37
CA THR A 3 -52.94 45.09 -32.54
C THR A 3 -52.09 43.94 -33.09
N GLN A 4 -51.09 43.52 -32.32
CA GLN A 4 -50.17 42.46 -32.70
C GLN A 4 -50.90 41.11 -32.80
N MET A 5 -50.81 40.46 -33.96
CA MET A 5 -51.17 39.05 -34.15
C MET A 5 -49.99 38.16 -33.77
N LYS A 6 -50.25 37.19 -32.88
CA LYS A 6 -49.36 36.05 -32.61
C LYS A 6 -49.47 35.02 -33.75
N PRO A 7 -48.36 34.42 -34.23
CA PRO A 7 -48.44 33.22 -35.06
C PRO A 7 -48.45 31.94 -34.22
N LEU A 8 -49.32 31.01 -34.62
CA LEU A 8 -49.40 29.64 -34.15
C LEU A 8 -48.48 28.72 -34.98
N LYS A 9 -47.67 27.94 -34.26
CA LYS A 9 -47.12 26.58 -34.50
C LYS A 9 -46.73 26.15 -35.93
N GLY A 10 -45.44 25.79 -36.06
CA GLY A 10 -44.96 24.70 -36.91
C GLY A 10 -44.20 23.65 -36.07
N PRO A 11 -44.24 22.35 -36.41
CA PRO A 11 -43.65 21.29 -35.59
C PRO A 11 -42.13 21.20 -35.80
N ALA A 12 -41.38 21.19 -34.70
CA ALA A 12 -39.94 20.91 -34.73
C ALA A 12 -39.72 19.41 -34.88
N LYS A 13 -38.99 19.04 -35.94
CA LYS A 13 -38.52 17.68 -36.22
C LYS A 13 -37.61 17.20 -35.09
N THR A 14 -37.99 16.10 -34.44
CA THR A 14 -37.12 15.34 -33.54
C THR A 14 -36.11 14.55 -34.37
N ASN A 15 -34.83 14.96 -34.35
CA ASN A 15 -33.74 14.10 -34.78
C ASN A 15 -33.41 13.16 -33.61
N SER A 16 -33.92 11.93 -33.64
CA SER A 16 -33.39 10.82 -32.86
C SER A 16 -32.03 10.43 -33.44
N ARG A 17 -30.95 10.94 -32.84
CA ARG A 17 -29.65 10.28 -32.95
C ARG A 17 -29.55 9.29 -31.80
N ASP A 18 -29.82 8.03 -32.13
CA ASP A 18 -29.37 6.87 -31.38
C ASP A 18 -27.85 6.93 -31.24
N THR A 19 -27.37 7.41 -30.10
CA THR A 19 -26.03 7.08 -29.64
C THR A 19 -26.14 5.77 -28.86
N ASN A 20 -26.11 4.67 -29.61
CA ASN A 20 -25.73 3.36 -29.08
C ASN A 20 -24.30 3.49 -28.51
N LEU A 21 -24.19 3.77 -27.22
CA LEU A 21 -22.96 3.57 -26.47
C LEU A 21 -22.71 2.05 -26.40
N PRO A 22 -21.54 1.56 -26.84
CA PRO A 22 -21.23 0.16 -26.71
C PRO A 22 -21.14 -0.20 -25.23
N THR A 23 -21.97 -1.17 -24.85
CA THR A 23 -21.90 -1.94 -23.62
C THR A 23 -20.44 -2.24 -23.28
N ARG A 24 -20.02 -1.91 -22.05
CA ARG A 24 -18.71 -2.29 -21.50
C ARG A 24 -18.56 -3.81 -21.65
N HIS A 25 -17.84 -4.24 -22.68
CA HIS A 25 -17.31 -5.60 -22.73
C HIS A 25 -16.25 -5.68 -21.64
N ASN A 26 -16.65 -6.29 -20.53
CA ASN A 26 -15.76 -6.87 -19.54
C ASN A 26 -14.82 -7.85 -20.26
N LEU A 27 -13.63 -7.38 -20.63
CA LEU A 27 -12.48 -8.24 -20.85
C LEU A 27 -11.95 -8.61 -19.46
N GLY A 28 -12.68 -9.50 -18.78
CA GLY A 28 -12.18 -10.29 -17.66
C GLY A 28 -11.10 -11.22 -18.18
N MET A 29 -9.92 -10.66 -18.45
CA MET A 29 -8.73 -11.41 -18.81
C MET A 29 -8.16 -11.98 -17.53
N HIS A 30 -8.50 -13.24 -17.29
CA HIS A 30 -7.84 -14.17 -16.37
C HIS A 30 -6.32 -13.96 -16.48
N LEU A 31 -5.66 -13.59 -15.39
CA LEU A 31 -4.20 -13.70 -15.29
C LEU A 31 -3.88 -15.19 -15.14
N PRO A 32 -3.11 -15.81 -16.05
CA PRO A 32 -2.67 -17.17 -15.80
C PRO A 32 -1.52 -17.14 -14.82
N ARG A 33 -1.73 -17.85 -13.71
CA ARG A 33 -0.72 -18.59 -12.94
C ARG A 33 0.72 -18.39 -13.44
N LEU A 34 1.46 -17.51 -12.79
CA LEU A 34 2.88 -17.76 -12.60
C LEU A 34 2.98 -18.69 -11.39
N SER A 35 3.04 -20.00 -11.65
CA SER A 35 3.55 -20.93 -10.65
C SER A 35 5.04 -20.62 -10.47
N PHE A 36 5.37 -19.65 -9.64
CA PHE A 36 6.72 -19.51 -9.10
C PHE A 36 6.96 -20.73 -8.21
N LYS A 37 7.49 -21.80 -8.80
CA LYS A 37 8.25 -22.78 -8.04
C LYS A 37 9.62 -22.14 -7.83
N PRO A 38 10.02 -21.73 -6.61
CA PRO A 38 11.38 -21.30 -6.39
C PRO A 38 12.31 -22.45 -6.78
N ALA A 39 13.29 -22.16 -7.64
CA ALA A 39 14.37 -23.09 -7.92
C ALA A 39 15.06 -23.38 -6.58
N ARG A 40 14.96 -24.63 -6.09
CA ARG A 40 15.80 -25.09 -4.99
C ARG A 40 17.25 -24.91 -5.42
N SER A 41 17.93 -23.91 -4.86
CA SER A 41 19.37 -23.77 -4.96
C SER A 41 20.02 -25.01 -4.33
N SER A 42 20.49 -25.91 -5.19
CA SER A 42 21.32 -27.04 -4.81
C SER A 42 22.68 -26.48 -4.38
N ARG A 43 22.89 -26.32 -3.07
CA ARG A 43 24.24 -26.14 -2.53
C ARG A 43 25.02 -27.44 -2.73
N ASN A 44 25.86 -27.48 -3.76
CA ASN A 44 26.90 -28.48 -3.88
C ASN A 44 27.95 -28.21 -2.80
N ARG A 45 28.10 -29.20 -1.92
CA ARG A 45 29.13 -29.28 -0.89
C ARG A 45 30.38 -29.86 -1.56
N THR A 46 31.37 -29.03 -1.82
CA THR A 46 32.72 -29.49 -2.18
C THR A 46 33.61 -29.31 -0.96
N GLU A 47 34.11 -30.43 -0.44
CA GLU A 47 35.14 -30.47 0.60
C GLU A 47 36.47 -29.97 0.02
N GLY A 48 37.17 -29.14 0.80
CA GLY A 48 38.52 -28.66 0.50
C GLY A 48 39.13 -28.06 1.76
N GLN A 49 40.02 -28.81 2.39
CA GLN A 49 40.77 -28.47 3.59
C GLN A 49 41.82 -27.36 3.32
N GLY A 50 42.08 -26.48 4.30
CA GLY A 50 43.22 -25.58 4.27
C GLY A 50 43.25 -24.47 5.34
N LEU A 51 43.85 -24.78 6.49
CA LEU A 51 44.53 -23.96 7.52
C LEU A 51 44.21 -22.44 7.74
N ALA A 52 43.74 -22.15 8.97
CA ALA A 52 44.14 -21.11 9.96
C ALA A 52 44.72 -19.76 9.47
N THR A 53 44.24 -18.58 9.88
CA THR A 53 44.17 -18.00 11.24
C THR A 53 43.48 -16.63 11.15
N GLY A 54 42.82 -16.16 12.22
CA GLY A 54 42.40 -14.75 12.33
C GLY A 54 41.02 -14.55 12.95
N SER A 55 41.01 -14.32 14.26
CA SER A 55 39.89 -13.82 15.04
C SER A 55 39.33 -12.51 14.49
N ASN A 56 38.03 -12.44 14.23
CA ASN A 56 37.27 -11.24 14.57
C ASN A 56 35.83 -11.61 14.94
N THR A 57 35.51 -11.33 16.20
CA THR A 57 34.23 -11.51 16.87
C THR A 57 33.28 -10.36 16.49
N GLY A 58 32.06 -10.70 16.08
CA GLY A 58 30.88 -9.86 16.27
C GLY A 58 30.67 -8.74 15.26
N ASP A 59 30.24 -9.07 14.05
CA ASP A 59 29.35 -8.19 13.28
C ASP A 59 28.69 -8.98 12.12
N SER A 60 27.68 -9.80 12.44
CA SER A 60 27.00 -10.62 11.43
C SER A 60 25.48 -10.65 11.66
N GLN A 61 24.84 -9.49 11.57
CA GLN A 61 23.37 -9.38 11.46
C GLN A 61 22.91 -8.19 10.58
N LEU A 62 23.63 -7.89 9.50
CA LEU A 62 23.24 -6.80 8.58
C LEU A 62 23.39 -7.19 7.11
N SER A 63 22.57 -8.13 6.61
CA SER A 63 22.24 -8.16 5.17
C SER A 63 21.03 -9.08 4.85
N ASP A 64 19.88 -8.86 5.49
CA ASP A 64 18.69 -9.71 5.29
C ASP A 64 17.64 -9.12 4.31
N CYS A 65 18.03 -8.10 3.53
CA CYS A 65 17.28 -7.66 2.36
C CYS A 65 18.04 -8.12 1.11
N PRO A 66 17.38 -8.68 0.07
CA PRO A 66 18.05 -9.08 -1.15
C PRO A 66 18.72 -7.88 -1.79
N ALA A 67 19.85 -8.18 -2.42
CA ALA A 67 20.59 -7.21 -3.18
C ALA A 67 19.67 -6.65 -4.28
N PRO A 68 19.58 -5.32 -4.42
CA PRO A 68 18.84 -4.72 -5.52
C PRO A 68 19.36 -5.29 -6.85
N SER A 69 18.46 -5.45 -7.82
CA SER A 69 18.89 -5.81 -9.17
C SER A 69 19.86 -4.76 -9.71
N THR A 70 20.82 -5.18 -10.54
CA THR A 70 21.62 -4.23 -11.32
C THR A 70 20.70 -3.29 -12.11
N ALA A 71 21.09 -2.04 -12.27
CA ALA A 71 20.31 -1.09 -13.04
C ALA A 71 20.11 -1.60 -14.48
N VAL A 72 18.85 -1.69 -14.93
CA VAL A 72 18.49 -2.13 -16.28
C VAL A 72 17.91 -0.96 -17.05
N ARG A 73 18.31 -0.82 -18.33
CA ARG A 73 17.65 0.07 -19.28
C ARG A 73 16.73 -0.74 -20.17
N ALA A 74 15.42 -0.59 -19.98
CA ALA A 74 14.37 -1.16 -20.82
C ALA A 74 13.40 -0.08 -21.29
N ARG A 75 12.67 -0.34 -22.38
CA ARG A 75 11.68 0.60 -22.95
C ARG A 75 10.43 -0.18 -23.29
N PHE A 76 9.29 0.29 -22.78
CA PHE A 76 8.00 -0.32 -23.01
C PHE A 76 7.02 0.79 -23.41
N PRO A 77 6.24 0.61 -24.48
CA PRO A 77 5.16 1.55 -24.79
C PRO A 77 4.01 1.36 -23.79
N SER A 78 3.15 2.38 -23.63
CA SER A 78 2.11 2.39 -22.59
C SER A 78 1.09 1.25 -22.75
N GLU A 79 0.76 0.86 -23.97
CA GLU A 79 -0.11 -0.28 -24.28
C GLU A 79 0.46 -1.63 -23.82
N ASN A 80 1.77 -1.69 -23.59
CA ASN A 80 2.48 -2.86 -23.09
C ASN A 80 2.99 -2.65 -21.65
N THR A 81 2.55 -1.59 -20.96
CA THR A 81 3.00 -1.31 -19.59
C THR A 81 1.81 -1.14 -18.67
N THR A 82 1.68 -2.03 -17.70
CA THR A 82 0.70 -1.90 -16.62
C THR A 82 1.38 -1.34 -15.38
N ILE A 83 0.80 -0.26 -14.84
CA ILE A 83 1.24 0.36 -13.59
C ILE A 83 0.31 -0.13 -12.48
N SER A 84 0.87 -0.47 -11.34
CA SER A 84 0.14 -1.05 -10.22
C SER A 84 0.75 -0.67 -8.89
N ALA A 85 -0.05 -0.75 -7.84
CA ALA A 85 0.40 -0.48 -6.49
C ALA A 85 -0.19 -1.48 -5.50
N GLY A 86 0.53 -1.72 -4.41
CA GLY A 86 0.10 -2.56 -3.31
C GLY A 86 0.59 -2.01 -1.98
N ALA A 87 0.08 -2.56 -0.89
CA ALA A 87 0.45 -2.11 0.45
C ALA A 87 0.64 -3.27 1.42
N ALA A 88 1.69 -3.18 2.26
CA ALA A 88 1.74 -3.93 3.50
C ALA A 88 1.04 -3.14 4.60
N ILE A 89 -0.12 -3.64 5.06
CA ILE A 89 -0.95 -2.97 6.06
C ILE A 89 -0.61 -3.51 7.45
N PHE A 90 -0.02 -2.67 8.29
CA PHE A 90 0.36 -3.02 9.65
C PHE A 90 -0.71 -2.61 10.66
N HIS A 91 -1.02 -3.49 11.59
CA HIS A 91 -1.66 -3.10 12.84
C HIS A 91 -0.57 -2.99 13.89
N ILE A 92 -0.05 -1.78 14.03
CA ILE A 92 1.21 -1.45 14.73
C ILE A 92 1.13 -1.86 16.20
N ALA A 93 0.02 -1.55 16.89
CA ALA A 93 -0.17 -1.84 18.31
C ALA A 93 0.04 -3.33 18.63
N SER A 94 -0.43 -4.21 17.74
CA SER A 94 -0.30 -5.67 17.92
C SER A 94 0.86 -6.32 17.17
N LYS A 95 1.68 -5.54 16.46
CA LYS A 95 2.79 -6.05 15.62
C LYS A 95 2.34 -7.12 14.61
N ARG A 96 1.19 -6.87 13.96
CA ARG A 96 0.62 -7.76 12.94
C ARG A 96 0.57 -7.06 11.59
N VAL A 97 0.56 -7.84 10.52
CA VAL A 97 0.40 -7.38 9.14
C VAL A 97 -0.74 -8.14 8.46
N VAL A 98 -1.49 -7.46 7.60
CA VAL A 98 -2.57 -8.06 6.80
C VAL A 98 -1.95 -8.88 5.67
N LEU A 99 -2.36 -10.15 5.57
CA LEU A 99 -2.13 -10.98 4.40
C LEU A 99 -3.47 -11.36 3.75
N CYS A 100 -3.51 -11.30 2.42
CA CYS A 100 -4.53 -11.96 1.63
C CYS A 100 -4.14 -13.42 1.40
N TYR A 101 -5.14 -14.29 1.31
CA TYR A 101 -5.01 -15.71 1.07
C TYR A 101 -5.94 -16.10 -0.08
N HIS A 102 -5.34 -16.60 -1.16
CA HIS A 102 -6.11 -17.10 -2.29
C HIS A 102 -6.62 -18.51 -1.95
N THR A 103 -7.92 -18.65 -1.69
CA THR A 103 -8.52 -19.90 -1.23
C THR A 103 -8.52 -21.01 -2.27
N ARG A 104 -8.50 -20.70 -3.56
CA ARG A 104 -8.41 -21.69 -4.66
C ARG A 104 -6.97 -22.15 -4.85
N ASP A 105 -6.04 -21.21 -5.02
CA ASP A 105 -4.64 -21.50 -5.36
C ASP A 105 -3.73 -21.68 -4.13
N LYS A 106 -4.27 -21.49 -2.92
CA LYS A 106 -3.70 -21.85 -1.62
C LYS A 106 -2.39 -21.16 -1.28
N TYR A 107 -2.29 -19.85 -1.51
CA TYR A 107 -1.11 -19.06 -1.16
C TYR A 107 -1.45 -17.72 -0.50
N TYR A 108 -0.51 -17.20 0.27
CA TYR A 108 -0.58 -15.88 0.88
C TYR A 108 0.14 -14.83 0.04
N PHE A 109 -0.38 -13.61 0.03
CA PHE A 109 0.17 -12.46 -0.68
C PHE A 109 -0.21 -11.15 0.02
N LEU A 110 0.53 -10.08 -0.27
CA LEU A 110 0.15 -8.72 0.12
C LEU A 110 -0.86 -8.15 -0.90
N PRO A 111 -1.86 -7.38 -0.46
CA PRO A 111 -2.85 -6.85 -1.38
C PRO A 111 -2.25 -5.84 -2.35
N LYS A 112 -2.66 -5.93 -3.62
CA LYS A 112 -2.15 -5.12 -4.73
C LYS A 112 -3.08 -5.17 -5.94
N GLY A 113 -3.04 -4.15 -6.77
CA GLY A 113 -3.74 -4.21 -8.05
C GLY A 113 -3.46 -3.03 -8.97
N ARG A 114 -4.29 -2.91 -10.01
CA ARG A 114 -4.00 -2.03 -11.14
C ARG A 114 -4.40 -0.60 -10.82
N LYS A 115 -3.51 0.33 -11.17
CA LYS A 115 -3.80 1.74 -11.10
C LYS A 115 -4.89 2.12 -12.09
N ASN A 116 -5.93 2.82 -11.62
CA ASN A 116 -6.92 3.40 -12.53
C ASN A 116 -6.37 4.62 -13.28
N SER A 117 -6.94 4.89 -14.45
CA SER A 117 -6.60 6.11 -15.21
C SER A 117 -6.94 7.35 -14.38
N GLY A 118 -6.00 8.30 -14.27
CA GLY A 118 -6.15 9.51 -13.46
C GLY A 118 -6.00 9.34 -11.94
N GLU A 119 -5.90 8.11 -11.42
CA GLU A 119 -5.66 7.85 -9.98
C GLU A 119 -4.17 8.06 -9.61
N SER A 120 -3.83 8.39 -8.36
CA SER A 120 -2.43 8.38 -7.89
C SER A 120 -2.00 6.97 -7.47
N LEU A 121 -0.69 6.71 -7.31
CA LEU A 121 -0.20 5.40 -6.88
C LEU A 121 -0.55 5.11 -5.41
N GLU A 122 -0.49 6.14 -4.56
CA GLU A 122 -0.87 6.10 -3.15
C GLU A 122 -2.34 5.70 -3.00
N ARG A 123 -3.21 6.38 -3.76
CA ARG A 123 -4.64 6.10 -3.78
C ARG A 123 -4.92 4.69 -4.30
N THR A 124 -4.20 4.26 -5.34
CA THR A 124 -4.27 2.89 -5.86
C THR A 124 -3.92 1.90 -4.76
N ALA A 125 -2.78 2.07 -4.07
CA ALA A 125 -2.31 1.14 -3.05
C ALA A 125 -3.36 0.94 -1.93
N VAL A 126 -3.94 2.03 -1.42
CA VAL A 126 -4.94 1.96 -0.34
C VAL A 126 -6.30 1.44 -0.83
N ARG A 127 -6.71 1.78 -2.07
CA ARG A 127 -7.92 1.23 -2.67
C ARG A 127 -7.81 -0.29 -2.84
N GLU A 128 -6.76 -0.76 -3.50
CA GLU A 128 -6.51 -2.19 -3.75
C GLU A 128 -6.34 -2.96 -2.43
N ALA A 129 -5.65 -2.36 -1.45
CA ALA A 129 -5.60 -2.86 -0.07
C ALA A 129 -6.99 -3.13 0.51
N TRP A 130 -7.92 -2.19 0.34
CA TRP A 130 -9.28 -2.35 0.85
C TRP A 130 -10.12 -3.35 0.02
N GLU A 131 -10.05 -3.30 -1.31
CA GLU A 131 -10.81 -4.17 -2.21
C GLU A 131 -10.45 -5.65 -1.96
N GLU A 132 -9.16 -5.99 -1.94
CA GLU A 132 -8.71 -7.37 -1.79
C GLU A 132 -8.75 -7.89 -0.34
N SER A 133 -8.48 -7.04 0.65
CA SER A 133 -8.36 -7.49 2.05
C SER A 133 -9.58 -7.20 2.92
N GLY A 134 -10.34 -6.17 2.59
CA GLY A 134 -11.45 -5.66 3.40
C GLY A 134 -11.03 -4.85 4.63
N TYR A 135 -9.73 -4.67 4.89
CA TYR A 135 -9.25 -3.79 5.94
C TYR A 135 -9.17 -2.35 5.42
N ARG A 136 -9.64 -1.38 6.21
CA ARG A 136 -9.34 0.03 5.94
C ARG A 136 -7.91 0.32 6.39
N ALA A 137 -7.24 1.13 5.61
CA ALA A 137 -5.90 1.55 5.89
C ALA A 137 -5.68 3.00 5.47
N ARG A 138 -4.57 3.57 5.93
CA ARG A 138 -3.97 4.78 5.37
C ARG A 138 -2.47 4.54 5.22
N LEU A 139 -1.83 5.27 4.31
CA LEU A 139 -0.37 5.24 4.23
C LEU A 139 0.25 5.79 5.51
N ILE A 140 1.39 5.24 5.88
CA ILE A 140 2.22 5.73 6.97
C ILE A 140 3.59 6.06 6.43
N GLY A 141 4.15 7.21 6.81
CA GLY A 141 5.50 7.56 6.46
C GLY A 141 6.48 6.91 7.43
N GLY A 142 7.68 6.58 6.96
CA GLY A 142 8.71 6.03 7.84
C GLY A 142 10.11 6.45 7.44
N ALA A 143 11.06 5.97 8.23
CA ALA A 143 12.47 6.33 8.13
C ALA A 143 13.23 5.53 7.05
N TRP A 144 12.59 5.18 5.93
CA TRP A 144 13.28 4.43 4.87
C TRP A 144 14.12 5.35 3.98
N PRO A 145 15.39 4.99 3.70
CA PRO A 145 16.22 5.73 2.76
C PRO A 145 15.62 5.72 1.35
N HIS A 146 15.56 6.89 0.73
CA HIS A 146 15.03 7.05 -0.61
C HIS A 146 15.85 8.10 -1.38
N LYS A 147 15.65 8.22 -2.70
CA LYS A 147 16.47 9.08 -3.59
C LYS A 147 15.65 10.19 -4.24
N GLN A 148 14.37 10.30 -3.90
CA GLN A 148 13.47 11.33 -4.35
C GLN A 148 13.93 12.68 -3.81
N THR A 149 13.80 13.70 -4.64
CA THR A 149 13.98 15.09 -4.23
C THR A 149 12.80 15.50 -3.36
N HIS A 150 13.04 16.38 -2.39
CA HIS A 150 11.93 17.04 -1.71
C HIS A 150 11.20 17.93 -2.71
N ALA A 151 9.87 18.02 -2.59
CA ALA A 151 9.09 18.94 -3.39
C ALA A 151 9.51 20.38 -3.10
N ASP A 152 9.67 21.18 -4.16
CA ASP A 152 10.11 22.57 -4.04
C ASP A 152 9.07 23.44 -3.32
N ASP A 153 7.76 23.14 -3.46
CA ASP A 153 6.64 23.89 -2.87
C ASP A 153 5.38 23.02 -2.67
N CYS A 154 5.50 21.90 -1.94
CA CYS A 154 4.31 21.12 -1.55
C CYS A 154 3.48 21.88 -0.51
N THR A 155 2.20 22.12 -0.80
CA THR A 155 1.20 22.47 0.22
C THR A 155 1.11 21.35 1.24
N ASP A 156 0.98 21.69 2.53
CA ASP A 156 1.14 20.77 3.67
C ASP A 156 0.27 19.50 3.65
N ASP A 157 -0.83 19.49 2.89
CA ASP A 157 -1.90 18.49 2.99
C ASP A 157 -1.54 17.05 2.57
N ASP A 158 -0.45 16.84 1.82
CA ASP A 158 -0.09 15.53 1.22
C ASP A 158 1.16 14.86 1.85
N GLN A 159 1.72 15.37 2.94
CA GLN A 159 2.97 14.85 3.54
C GLN A 159 2.71 14.13 4.88
N ASP A 160 3.63 13.29 5.35
CA ASP A 160 3.64 12.83 6.75
C ASP A 160 4.84 13.51 7.41
N PHE A 161 4.60 14.29 8.45
CA PHE A 161 5.67 14.95 9.20
C PHE A 161 5.75 14.38 10.60
N GLY A 162 6.90 14.58 11.22
CA GLY A 162 7.12 14.38 12.64
C GLY A 162 7.90 15.54 13.21
N ILE A 163 7.89 15.67 14.52
CA ILE A 163 8.77 16.57 15.25
C ILE A 163 9.73 15.70 16.05
N ILE A 164 11.03 15.88 15.84
CA ILE A 164 12.08 15.25 16.64
C ILE A 164 12.83 16.33 17.41
N LYS A 165 13.46 15.98 18.53
CA LYS A 165 14.32 16.90 19.28
C LYS A 165 15.78 16.56 19.00
N GLN A 166 16.52 17.55 18.56
CA GLN A 166 17.97 17.46 18.39
C GLN A 166 18.61 18.64 19.12
N ASP A 167 19.49 18.34 20.07
CA ASP A 167 20.20 19.34 20.88
C ASP A 167 19.28 20.36 21.59
N GLY A 168 18.07 19.92 21.97
CA GLY A 168 17.07 20.77 22.64
C GLY A 168 16.20 21.60 21.70
N HIS A 169 16.37 21.47 20.38
CA HIS A 169 15.55 22.14 19.37
C HIS A 169 14.59 21.15 18.69
N ASP A 170 13.36 21.61 18.48
CA ASP A 170 12.38 20.88 17.67
C ASP A 170 12.76 20.97 16.19
N ILE A 171 12.94 19.81 15.56
CA ILE A 171 13.22 19.65 14.13
C ILE A 171 12.02 18.97 13.49
N VAL A 172 11.47 19.62 12.47
CA VAL A 172 10.43 19.02 11.62
C VAL A 172 11.08 18.03 10.68
N VAL A 173 10.71 16.76 10.79
CA VAL A 173 11.13 15.67 9.91
C VAL A 173 10.03 15.39 8.91
N LYS A 174 10.39 15.26 7.63
CA LYS A 174 9.49 14.78 6.59
C LYS A 174 9.65 13.27 6.48
N TRP A 175 8.62 12.52 6.86
CA TRP A 175 8.57 11.08 6.65
C TRP A 175 8.18 10.82 5.20
N SER A 176 8.92 9.95 4.53
CA SER A 176 8.60 9.58 3.16
C SER A 176 7.37 8.69 3.14
N LEU A 177 6.37 9.07 2.34
CA LEU A 177 5.22 8.24 1.98
C LEU A 177 5.44 7.47 0.67
N ASP A 178 6.62 7.59 0.07
CA ASP A 178 6.94 6.93 -1.20
C ASP A 178 6.99 5.41 -1.05
N ALA A 179 6.89 4.73 -2.19
CA ALA A 179 7.04 3.29 -2.26
C ALA A 179 8.39 2.83 -1.67
N VAL A 180 8.35 1.85 -0.77
CA VAL A 180 9.54 1.23 -0.16
C VAL A 180 10.22 0.22 -1.07
N TRP A 181 9.49 -0.27 -2.07
CA TRP A 181 9.97 -1.22 -3.06
C TRP A 181 9.30 -0.99 -4.41
N THR A 182 10.00 -1.29 -5.49
CA THR A 182 9.46 -1.28 -6.84
C THR A 182 9.93 -2.51 -7.58
N GLU A 183 9.02 -3.18 -8.26
CA GLU A 183 9.30 -4.42 -8.99
C GLU A 183 8.86 -4.29 -10.45
N LEU A 184 9.69 -4.84 -11.34
CA LEU A 184 9.38 -5.01 -12.75
C LEU A 184 9.16 -6.51 -13.03
N ILE A 185 7.90 -6.91 -13.26
CA ILE A 185 7.50 -8.30 -13.52
C ILE A 185 6.94 -8.47 -14.94
N PRO A 186 7.31 -9.50 -15.71
CA PRO A 186 6.63 -9.82 -16.96
C PRO A 186 5.14 -10.12 -16.71
N LEU A 187 4.24 -9.43 -17.41
CA LEU A 187 2.80 -9.50 -17.12
C LEU A 187 2.22 -10.90 -17.40
N HIS A 188 2.62 -11.52 -18.51
CA HIS A 188 2.08 -12.82 -18.91
C HIS A 188 3.00 -13.53 -19.91
N PRO A 189 3.22 -14.85 -19.78
CA PRO A 189 3.90 -15.67 -20.79
C PRO A 189 3.38 -15.53 -22.24
N SER A 190 2.08 -15.24 -22.44
CA SER A 190 1.46 -15.07 -23.76
C SER A 190 1.66 -13.67 -24.34
N ARG A 191 2.09 -12.71 -23.51
CA ARG A 191 2.41 -11.33 -23.90
C ARG A 191 3.83 -11.01 -23.42
N PRO A 192 4.87 -11.59 -24.05
CA PRO A 192 6.26 -11.44 -23.62
C PRO A 192 6.76 -9.98 -23.67
N GLN A 193 6.04 -9.10 -24.37
CA GLN A 193 6.36 -7.68 -24.45
C GLN A 193 5.64 -6.84 -23.39
N ALA A 194 4.69 -7.42 -22.64
CA ALA A 194 3.92 -6.70 -21.63
C ALA A 194 4.62 -6.74 -20.27
N GLN A 195 4.85 -5.56 -19.71
CA GLN A 195 5.53 -5.32 -18.45
C GLN A 195 4.52 -4.88 -17.38
N TYR A 196 4.68 -5.40 -16.17
CA TYR A 196 3.99 -4.96 -14.96
C TYR A 196 5.01 -4.23 -14.07
N ILE A 197 4.71 -2.99 -13.70
CA ILE A 197 5.49 -2.20 -12.76
C ILE A 197 4.66 -2.06 -11.48
N LEU A 198 5.18 -2.58 -10.38
CA LEU A 198 4.48 -2.64 -9.11
C LEU A 198 5.22 -1.81 -8.06
N PHE A 199 4.52 -0.86 -7.46
CA PHE A 199 4.99 -0.03 -6.36
C PHE A 199 4.41 -0.52 -5.03
N TRP A 200 5.27 -0.78 -4.06
CA TRP A 200 4.87 -1.26 -2.74
C TRP A 200 4.96 -0.15 -1.71
N TYR A 201 3.85 0.13 -1.05
CA TYR A 201 3.72 1.13 0.00
C TYR A 201 3.55 0.48 1.38
N ILE A 202 3.75 1.27 2.42
CA ILE A 202 3.49 0.88 3.81
C ILE A 202 2.25 1.61 4.30
N ALA A 203 1.35 0.86 4.91
CA ALA A 203 0.11 1.38 5.43
C ALA A 203 -0.11 0.90 6.87
N GLU A 204 -0.97 1.60 7.60
CA GLU A 204 -1.46 1.19 8.91
C GLU A 204 -2.98 1.02 8.91
N THR A 205 -3.49 0.15 9.77
CA THR A 205 -4.93 0.05 10.04
C THR A 205 -5.46 1.32 10.69
N LEU A 206 -6.77 1.57 10.57
CA LEU A 206 -7.38 2.77 11.14
C LEU A 206 -7.82 2.58 12.60
N PRO A 207 -7.71 3.63 13.43
CA PRO A 207 -8.28 3.63 14.77
C PRO A 207 -9.82 3.57 14.72
N PRO A 208 -10.49 3.09 15.80
CA PRO A 208 -11.93 2.81 15.79
C PRO A 208 -12.81 3.99 15.40
N ASN A 209 -12.46 5.20 15.84
CA ASN A 209 -13.22 6.42 15.58
C ASN A 209 -13.25 6.75 14.07
N LEU A 210 -12.09 6.70 13.41
CA LEU A 210 -11.97 7.00 11.98
C LEU A 210 -12.57 5.88 11.13
N GLN A 211 -12.41 4.62 11.55
CA GLN A 211 -13.08 3.48 10.93
C GLN A 211 -14.61 3.68 10.93
N HIS A 212 -15.18 4.01 12.10
CA HIS A 212 -16.61 4.25 12.25
C HIS A 212 -17.10 5.45 11.42
N GLU A 213 -16.34 6.54 11.36
CA GLU A 213 -16.65 7.69 10.50
C GLU A 213 -16.78 7.27 9.02
N LEU A 214 -15.81 6.52 8.50
CA LEU A 214 -15.82 6.09 7.10
C LEU A 214 -16.95 5.10 6.81
N ASP A 215 -17.24 4.20 7.74
CA ASP A 215 -18.29 3.21 7.58
C ASP A 215 -19.70 3.84 7.64
N THR A 216 -19.89 4.88 8.45
CA THR A 216 -21.18 5.60 8.56
C THR A 216 -21.44 6.57 7.42
N GLN A 217 -20.40 7.15 6.84
CA GLN A 217 -20.54 8.04 5.68
C GLN A 217 -20.95 7.28 4.40
N SER A 218 -20.85 5.95 4.36
CA SER A 218 -21.14 5.17 3.15
C SER A 218 -22.57 4.61 3.16
N SER A 219 -23.44 5.18 2.33
CA SER A 219 -24.77 4.63 2.05
C SER A 219 -24.70 3.26 1.36
N ASP A 220 -23.64 3.04 0.58
CA ASP A 220 -23.23 1.72 0.08
C ASP A 220 -21.89 1.33 0.71
N LYS A 221 -21.91 0.35 1.62
CA LYS A 221 -20.72 -0.14 2.33
C LYS A 221 -19.64 -0.71 1.39
N LYS A 222 -19.97 -0.94 0.11
CA LYS A 222 -19.06 -1.47 -0.90
C LYS A 222 -18.31 -0.40 -1.70
N VAL A 223 -18.50 0.88 -1.41
CA VAL A 223 -17.71 1.93 -2.09
C VAL A 223 -16.48 2.25 -1.26
N TYR A 224 -15.31 2.17 -1.88
CA TYR A 224 -14.06 2.60 -1.28
C TYR A 224 -14.12 4.10 -0.94
N LYS A 225 -13.75 4.46 0.29
CA LYS A 225 -13.54 5.83 0.72
C LYS A 225 -12.13 5.98 1.27
N HIS A 226 -11.43 6.97 0.75
CA HIS A 226 -10.09 7.28 1.19
C HIS A 226 -10.14 7.88 2.60
N ALA A 227 -9.39 7.32 3.53
CA ALA A 227 -9.20 7.93 4.84
C ALA A 227 -8.49 9.27 4.67
N LYS A 228 -8.86 10.28 5.47
CA LYS A 228 -8.07 11.52 5.47
C LYS A 228 -6.62 11.19 5.90
N PRO A 229 -5.60 11.82 5.29
CA PRO A 229 -4.25 11.79 5.84
C PRO A 229 -4.28 12.16 7.33
N MET A 230 -3.46 11.50 8.14
CA MET A 230 -3.43 11.78 9.58
C MET A 230 -2.75 13.13 9.82
N SER A 231 -3.23 13.86 10.84
CA SER A 231 -2.58 15.07 11.36
C SER A 231 -1.09 14.84 11.56
N HIS A 232 -0.29 15.70 10.94
CA HIS A 232 1.15 15.56 10.73
C HIS A 232 2.03 15.74 11.99
N SER A 233 1.44 15.58 13.17
CA SER A 233 2.09 15.79 14.47
C SER A 233 2.00 14.59 15.40
N LEU A 234 1.26 13.53 15.01
CA LEU A 234 1.08 12.35 15.86
C LEU A 234 2.21 11.35 15.67
N THR A 235 2.91 11.07 16.78
CA THR A 235 3.90 10.01 16.92
C THR A 235 3.27 8.62 16.79
N ILE A 236 4.10 7.61 16.54
CA ILE A 236 3.71 6.20 16.52
C ILE A 236 3.06 5.80 17.85
N GLU A 237 3.59 6.28 18.99
CA GLU A 237 3.04 5.97 20.31
C GLU A 237 1.65 6.58 20.51
N GLU A 238 1.46 7.84 20.13
CA GLU A 238 0.15 8.49 20.20
C GLU A 238 -0.86 7.78 19.29
N ARG A 239 -0.44 7.33 18.09
CA ARG A 239 -1.28 6.54 17.19
C ARG A 239 -1.70 5.22 17.81
N ILE A 240 -0.78 4.49 18.45
CA ILE A 240 -1.08 3.26 19.21
C ILE A 240 -2.07 3.56 20.34
N ALA A 241 -1.89 4.67 21.06
CA ALA A 241 -2.76 5.07 22.17
C ALA A 241 -4.19 5.45 21.75
N MET A 242 -4.44 5.71 20.46
CA MET A 242 -5.79 5.92 19.92
C MET A 242 -6.60 4.62 19.80
N GLU A 243 -5.95 3.46 19.92
CA GLU A 243 -6.58 2.15 19.84
C GLU A 243 -6.80 1.59 21.26
N PRO A 244 -8.01 1.13 21.61
CA PRO A 244 -8.26 0.53 22.92
C PRO A 244 -7.48 -0.77 23.11
N GLU A 245 -7.21 -1.14 24.36
CA GLU A 245 -6.52 -2.40 24.66
C GLU A 245 -7.27 -3.58 24.02
N LYS A 246 -6.54 -4.44 23.29
CA LYS A 246 -7.08 -5.59 22.53
C LYS A 246 -7.99 -5.21 21.35
N TYR A 247 -7.88 -3.97 20.85
CA TYR A 247 -8.49 -3.61 19.58
C TYR A 247 -8.05 -4.59 18.48
N ASN A 248 -9.03 -5.04 17.71
CA ASN A 248 -8.80 -5.80 16.49
C ASN A 248 -9.50 -5.07 15.35
N PRO A 249 -8.75 -4.50 14.40
CA PRO A 249 -9.32 -3.78 13.28
C PRO A 249 -10.39 -4.62 12.58
N PRO A 250 -11.58 -4.06 12.33
CA PRO A 250 -12.63 -4.80 11.66
C PRO A 250 -12.24 -5.02 10.20
N ARG A 251 -12.59 -6.20 9.70
CA ARG A 251 -12.51 -6.55 8.29
C ARG A 251 -13.91 -6.51 7.69
N MET A 252 -14.06 -5.86 6.55
CA MET A 252 -15.29 -5.94 5.76
C MET A 252 -15.24 -7.12 4.80
N GLU A 253 -16.32 -7.90 4.76
CA GLU A 253 -16.47 -8.98 3.78
C GLU A 253 -17.04 -8.46 2.47
N HIS A 254 -16.76 -9.16 1.37
CA HIS A 254 -17.30 -8.88 0.04
C HIS A 254 -16.99 -7.47 -0.50
N THR A 255 -15.80 -6.97 -0.18
CA THR A 255 -15.22 -5.74 -0.76
C THR A 255 -14.65 -5.96 -2.15
N GLY A 256 -14.48 -7.21 -2.57
CA GLY A 256 -13.90 -7.54 -3.85
C GLY A 256 -14.75 -7.05 -5.03
N VAL A 257 -14.09 -6.49 -6.03
CA VAL A 257 -14.69 -5.87 -7.21
C VAL A 257 -14.78 -6.81 -8.41
N ASP A 258 -13.99 -7.89 -8.42
CA ASP A 258 -13.98 -8.86 -9.52
C ASP A 258 -14.25 -10.31 -9.10
N SER A 259 -14.40 -11.18 -10.09
CA SER A 259 -14.72 -12.60 -9.88
C SER A 259 -13.56 -13.42 -9.30
N GLU A 260 -12.33 -12.94 -9.43
CA GLU A 260 -11.14 -13.59 -8.88
C GLU A 260 -11.03 -13.31 -7.37
N GLU A 261 -11.30 -12.06 -6.98
CA GLU A 261 -11.32 -11.61 -5.58
C GLU A 261 -12.38 -12.30 -4.72
N ALA A 262 -13.40 -12.92 -5.34
CA ALA A 262 -14.35 -13.80 -4.66
C ALA A 262 -13.66 -14.99 -3.93
N TRP A 263 -12.44 -15.34 -4.35
CA TRP A 263 -11.64 -16.40 -3.74
C TRP A 263 -10.65 -15.88 -2.69
N TYR A 264 -10.66 -14.59 -2.36
CA TYR A 264 -9.71 -14.01 -1.42
C TYR A 264 -10.30 -13.94 -0.02
N THR A 265 -9.47 -14.30 0.95
CA THR A 265 -9.72 -14.07 2.37
C THR A 265 -8.52 -13.37 2.97
N ALA A 266 -8.70 -12.48 3.93
CA ALA A 266 -7.59 -11.80 4.59
C ALA A 266 -7.57 -12.03 6.09
N VAL A 267 -6.35 -12.00 6.64
CA VAL A 267 -6.07 -12.25 8.04
C VAL A 267 -4.94 -11.34 8.52
N LEU A 268 -5.06 -10.86 9.77
CA LEU A 268 -3.96 -10.22 10.49
C LEU A 268 -3.09 -11.30 11.12
N VAL A 269 -1.82 -11.35 10.71
CA VAL A 269 -0.84 -12.32 11.19
C VAL A 269 0.32 -11.61 11.87
N ASP A 270 0.96 -12.29 12.82
CA ASP A 270 2.23 -11.81 13.38
C ASP A 270 3.26 -11.57 12.27
N ILE A 271 4.10 -10.55 12.43
CA ILE A 271 5.07 -10.12 11.40
C ILE A 271 6.10 -11.21 11.09
N GLN A 272 6.59 -11.96 12.08
CA GLN A 272 7.50 -13.07 11.81
C GLN A 272 6.76 -14.17 11.07
N LYS A 273 5.54 -14.47 11.49
CA LYS A 273 4.72 -15.49 10.82
C LYS A 273 4.40 -15.10 9.38
N ALA A 274 4.17 -13.82 9.11
CA ALA A 274 3.91 -13.33 7.76
C ALA A 274 5.08 -13.60 6.81
N GLN A 275 6.31 -13.38 7.29
CA GLN A 275 7.52 -13.64 6.51
C GLN A 275 7.71 -15.12 6.14
N GLU A 276 7.16 -16.05 6.96
CA GLU A 276 7.16 -17.49 6.64
C GLU A 276 6.06 -17.89 5.66
N LEU A 277 4.94 -17.16 5.63
CA LEU A 277 3.75 -17.52 4.84
C LEU A 277 3.79 -16.98 3.41
N LEU A 278 4.46 -15.84 3.20
CA LEU A 278 4.62 -15.21 1.89
C LEU A 278 5.50 -16.07 0.99
N LEU A 279 5.06 -16.28 -0.25
CA LEU A 279 5.76 -17.17 -1.19
C LEU A 279 6.92 -16.50 -1.92
N ASP A 280 6.83 -15.20 -2.16
CA ASP A 280 7.83 -14.43 -2.89
C ASP A 280 8.71 -13.59 -1.95
N GLU A 281 10.00 -13.52 -2.29
CA GLU A 281 11.00 -12.76 -1.53
C GLU A 281 10.65 -11.28 -1.46
N THR A 282 10.16 -10.70 -2.57
CA THR A 282 9.77 -9.28 -2.63
C THR A 282 8.77 -8.91 -1.54
N SER A 283 7.68 -9.66 -1.38
CA SER A 283 6.66 -9.40 -0.36
C SER A 283 7.23 -9.53 1.06
N VAL A 284 8.11 -10.51 1.29
CA VAL A 284 8.82 -10.66 2.57
C VAL A 284 9.65 -9.41 2.88
N ASP A 285 10.34 -8.86 1.87
CA ASP A 285 11.17 -7.67 2.05
C ASP A 285 10.38 -6.41 2.24
N VAL A 286 9.24 -6.27 1.57
CA VAL A 286 8.31 -5.17 1.81
C VAL A 286 7.87 -5.18 3.27
N VAL A 287 7.51 -6.35 3.81
CA VAL A 287 7.14 -6.48 5.23
C VAL A 287 8.31 -6.13 6.14
N LYS A 288 9.51 -6.69 5.89
CA LYS A 288 10.71 -6.42 6.70
C LYS A 288 11.08 -4.93 6.70
N LYS A 289 11.15 -4.31 5.52
CA LYS A 289 11.52 -2.91 5.35
C LYS A 289 10.49 -1.98 5.96
N GLY A 290 9.20 -2.25 5.73
CA GLY A 290 8.12 -1.48 6.32
C GLY A 290 8.15 -1.52 7.83
N TRP A 291 8.25 -2.73 8.41
CA TRP A 291 8.29 -2.86 9.86
C TRP A 291 9.53 -2.22 10.49
N ARG A 292 10.70 -2.43 9.87
CA ARG A 292 11.94 -1.77 10.32
C ARG A 292 11.80 -0.26 10.29
N GLY A 293 11.28 0.31 9.19
CA GLY A 293 11.10 1.76 9.06
C GLY A 293 10.10 2.35 10.07
N ILE A 294 9.06 1.59 10.44
CA ILE A 294 8.14 1.97 11.52
C ILE A 294 8.86 1.97 12.88
N CYS A 295 9.66 0.93 13.16
CA CYS A 295 10.44 0.85 14.42
C CYS A 295 11.48 1.97 14.51
N GLU A 296 12.23 2.22 13.43
CA GLU A 296 13.21 3.30 13.35
C GLU A 296 12.55 4.67 13.55
N ARG A 297 11.39 4.93 12.92
CA ARG A 297 10.61 6.15 13.16
C ARG A 297 10.22 6.29 14.63
N ARG A 298 9.67 5.24 15.24
CA ARG A 298 9.29 5.24 16.67
C ARG A 298 10.48 5.56 17.57
N GLU A 299 11.64 4.95 17.31
CA GLU A 299 12.86 5.25 18.08
C GLU A 299 13.32 6.70 17.93
N MET A 300 13.18 7.30 16.74
CA MET A 300 13.51 8.71 16.52
C MET A 300 12.55 9.63 17.28
N GLU A 301 11.26 9.31 17.30
CA GLU A 301 10.25 10.04 18.07
C GLU A 301 10.46 9.88 19.59
N ASP A 302 10.87 8.70 20.07
CA ASP A 302 11.13 8.42 21.50
C ASP A 302 12.38 9.14 22.03
N LYS A 303 13.50 9.06 21.28
CA LYS A 303 14.76 9.78 21.61
C LYS A 303 14.55 11.29 21.67
N SER A 304 13.47 11.77 21.07
CA SER A 304 13.07 13.17 21.04
C SER A 304 12.31 13.63 22.28
N GLY A 305 12.03 12.76 23.25
CA GLY A 305 11.39 13.17 24.51
C GLY A 305 10.03 13.83 24.32
N MET A 306 9.21 13.31 23.41
CA MET A 306 7.78 13.67 23.33
C MET A 306 7.00 12.99 24.46
N SER A 307 7.11 13.55 25.66
CA SER A 307 6.16 13.37 26.75
C SER A 307 5.42 14.69 26.91
N HIS A 308 4.42 14.97 26.06
CA HIS A 308 3.50 16.09 26.27
C HIS A 308 2.14 15.58 26.71
N VAL A 309 1.99 15.49 28.04
CA VAL A 309 0.84 15.95 28.84
C VAL A 309 -0.52 15.92 28.12
N LEU A 310 -1.21 14.77 28.19
CA LEU A 310 -2.67 14.72 28.10
C LEU A 310 -3.28 14.75 29.51
N SER A 311 -3.18 15.90 30.20
CA SER A 311 -4.08 16.23 31.31
C SER A 311 -4.01 17.72 31.61
N ASN A 312 -4.82 18.53 30.91
CA ASN A 312 -5.42 19.76 31.43
C ASN A 312 -6.43 20.30 30.42
N VAL A 313 -7.58 19.62 30.31
CA VAL A 313 -8.84 20.25 29.88
C VAL A 313 -9.97 19.69 30.76
N GLN A 314 -10.02 20.16 32.00
CA GLN A 314 -11.24 20.36 32.76
C GLN A 314 -11.06 21.65 33.55
N GLN A 315 -11.48 22.76 32.93
CA GLN A 315 -11.97 23.95 33.63
C GLN A 315 -13.48 23.97 33.43
#